data_AF-A0A0K0DHL9-F1
#
_entry.id   AF-A0A0K0DHL9-F1
#
_cell.length_a   1.000
_cell.length_b   1.000
_cell.length_c   1.000
_cell.angle_alpha   90.00
_cell.angle_beta   90.00
_cell.angle_gamma   90.00
#
_symmetry.space_group_name_H-M   'P 1'
#
loop_
_entity.id
_entity.type
_entity.pdbx_description
1 polymer ?
#
loop_
_entity_poly.entity_id
_entity_poly.type
_entity_poly.pdbx_seq_one_letter_code
_entity_poly.pdbx_strand_id
1 'polypeptide(L)'
;LDPNVEEELSRFMCDKEEGNKTLYDLIEAKINAKRDDVDVALGTVDPNEFNLRELDAEVVEMYKEIGKVLSKYRSGKIPKAFKVIPKMVNWEQILYLTDPDGWSAAAVYQATRLFASNMNPRMCQRFYNLVLLPRLRDDIDEFKKLNFHLYQALCKAMYKPAAFFKGIILPLCESGTCTLREAVIFSSVLAKVSIPIFHAAAAMLKASYIAEMEYNGANSVFLRALIDKKFALPYKVIDAIVSHFLRGYLENDERDMPVLWHQCLLAVCQRYKNDLSREQKSAIMDLIRYQSHYLISPEIRRELESNVSAENVPPIMKIDIQTRKNDSMEF
;
A
#
# COMPACT_ATOMS: atom_id res chain seq x y z
N LEU A 1 3.45 1.02 -21.94
CA LEU A 1 3.98 -0.35 -21.81
C LEU A 1 3.95 -0.96 -23.20
N ASP A 2 4.93 -1.79 -23.55
CA ASP A 2 4.89 -2.53 -24.81
C ASP A 2 3.68 -3.49 -24.79
N PRO A 3 2.88 -3.57 -25.87
CA PRO A 3 1.67 -4.40 -25.93
C PRO A 3 1.95 -5.89 -25.62
N ASN A 4 3.11 -6.39 -26.05
CA ASN A 4 3.52 -7.78 -25.86
C ASN A 4 3.71 -8.13 -24.36
N VAL A 5 4.20 -7.18 -23.56
CA VAL A 5 4.37 -7.35 -22.11
C VAL A 5 3.01 -7.39 -21.40
N GLU A 6 2.01 -6.68 -21.93
CA GLU A 6 0.66 -6.65 -21.36
C GLU A 6 -0.09 -7.97 -21.59
N GLU A 7 0.11 -8.62 -22.75
CA GLU A 7 -0.47 -9.94 -23.07
C GLU A 7 0.20 -11.12 -22.34
N GLU A 8 1.52 -11.08 -22.15
CA GLU A 8 2.22 -12.10 -21.35
C GLU A 8 1.76 -12.07 -19.89
N LEU A 9 1.49 -10.88 -19.37
CA LEU A 9 1.09 -10.65 -17.99
C LEU A 9 -0.40 -10.80 -17.74
N SER A 10 -1.25 -10.68 -18.76
CA SER A 10 -2.69 -10.91 -18.63
C SER A 10 -3.01 -12.36 -18.25
N ARG A 11 -2.11 -13.31 -18.56
CA ARG A 11 -2.19 -14.72 -18.13
C ARG A 11 -2.05 -14.90 -16.61
N PHE A 12 -1.59 -13.86 -15.91
CA PHE A 12 -1.38 -13.82 -14.46
C PHE A 12 -2.32 -12.83 -13.75
N MET A 13 -3.37 -12.36 -14.44
CA MET A 13 -4.39 -11.47 -13.86
C MET A 13 -5.71 -12.21 -13.73
N CYS A 14 -6.42 -12.00 -12.61
CA CYS A 14 -7.82 -12.37 -12.52
C CYS A 14 -8.68 -11.31 -13.21
N ASP A 15 -9.73 -11.77 -13.90
CA ASP A 15 -10.74 -10.89 -14.47
C ASP A 15 -11.40 -10.04 -13.38
N LYS A 16 -11.74 -8.79 -13.70
CA LYS A 16 -12.43 -7.87 -12.78
C LYS A 16 -13.82 -8.42 -12.47
N GLU A 17 -14.00 -9.06 -11.32
CA GLU A 17 -15.33 -9.24 -10.75
C GLU A 17 -15.86 -7.88 -10.25
N GLU A 18 -17.01 -7.47 -10.76
CA GLU A 18 -17.73 -6.25 -10.39
C GLU A 18 -18.30 -6.39 -8.97
N GLY A 19 -17.51 -6.11 -7.93
CA GLY A 19 -18.02 -6.32 -6.57
C GLY A 19 -17.16 -5.85 -5.41
N ASN A 20 -16.42 -4.75 -5.54
CA ASN A 20 -15.86 -4.11 -4.33
C ASN A 20 -17.01 -3.47 -3.55
N LYS A 21 -17.23 -3.93 -2.31
CA LYS A 21 -18.21 -3.33 -1.39
C LYS A 21 -17.92 -1.84 -1.23
N THR A 22 -18.79 -1.01 -1.77
CA THR A 22 -18.68 0.44 -1.72
C THR A 22 -19.07 0.96 -0.33
N LEU A 23 -18.75 2.22 -0.04
CA LEU A 23 -19.27 2.88 1.15
C LEU A 23 -20.81 2.82 1.18
N TYR A 24 -21.44 2.94 0.02
CA TYR A 24 -22.89 2.82 -0.16
C TYR A 24 -23.40 1.46 0.32
N ASP A 25 -22.80 0.36 -0.13
CA ASP A 25 -23.22 -1.00 0.22
C ASP A 25 -23.08 -1.30 1.72
N LEU A 26 -22.03 -0.78 2.36
CA LEU A 26 -21.82 -0.94 3.80
C LEU A 26 -22.84 -0.15 4.62
N ILE A 27 -23.23 1.03 4.14
CA ILE A 27 -24.22 1.88 4.79
C ILE A 27 -25.61 1.24 4.64
N GLU A 28 -25.97 0.80 3.44
CA GLU A 28 -27.25 0.13 3.18
C GLU A 28 -27.37 -1.18 3.96
N ALA A 29 -26.33 -2.02 3.94
CA ALA A 29 -26.31 -3.25 4.73
C ALA A 29 -26.47 -2.98 6.23
N LYS A 30 -25.87 -1.90 6.75
CA LYS A 30 -25.94 -1.57 8.18
C LYS A 30 -27.23 -0.83 8.56
N ILE A 31 -27.87 -0.11 7.64
CA ILE A 31 -29.23 0.42 7.81
C ILE A 31 -30.24 -0.72 7.82
N ASN A 32 -30.10 -1.70 6.92
CA ASN A 32 -30.96 -2.88 6.88
C ASN A 32 -30.78 -3.76 8.13
N ALA A 33 -29.55 -4.01 8.56
CA ALA A 33 -29.29 -4.72 9.83
C ALA A 33 -29.87 -3.98 11.05
N LYS A 34 -29.85 -2.64 11.06
CA LYS A 34 -30.51 -1.83 12.10
C LYS A 34 -32.04 -1.84 12.04
N ARG A 35 -32.64 -2.16 10.88
CA ARG A 35 -34.09 -2.35 10.76
C ARG A 35 -34.53 -3.72 11.28
N ASP A 36 -33.66 -4.72 11.18
CA ASP A 36 -33.93 -6.08 11.63
C ASP A 36 -33.65 -6.28 13.14
N ASP A 37 -32.63 -5.61 13.70
CA ASP A 37 -32.34 -5.58 15.14
C ASP A 37 -32.90 -4.31 15.80
N VAL A 38 -34.19 -4.30 16.12
CA VAL A 38 -34.87 -3.14 16.77
C VAL A 38 -34.39 -2.88 18.22
N ASP A 39 -33.54 -3.72 18.83
CA ASP A 39 -33.24 -3.59 20.27
C ASP A 39 -31.78 -3.79 20.75
N VAL A 40 -30.76 -3.77 19.87
CA VAL A 40 -29.37 -3.99 20.32
C VAL A 40 -28.40 -2.92 19.83
N ALA A 41 -28.13 -1.91 20.68
CA ALA A 41 -26.78 -1.55 21.14
C ALA A 41 -26.71 -0.11 21.69
N LEU A 42 -27.03 0.05 22.97
CA LEU A 42 -26.49 1.10 23.84
C LEU A 42 -25.16 0.65 24.48
N GLY A 43 -24.33 -0.07 23.71
CA GLY A 43 -23.09 -0.69 24.17
C GLY A 43 -21.89 -0.27 23.32
N THR A 44 -20.98 0.48 23.95
CA THR A 44 -19.63 0.84 23.47
C THR A 44 -19.53 1.51 22.09
N VAL A 45 -19.63 2.85 22.08
CA VAL A 45 -19.30 3.68 20.91
C VAL A 45 -17.78 3.65 20.70
N ASP A 46 -17.25 2.71 19.91
CA ASP A 46 -15.87 2.80 19.42
C ASP A 46 -15.85 3.83 18.27
N PRO A 47 -15.09 4.95 18.39
CA PRO A 47 -14.93 5.90 17.29
C PRO A 47 -14.29 5.30 16.03
N ASN A 48 -13.65 4.13 16.14
CA ASN A 48 -13.04 3.42 15.01
C ASN A 48 -14.03 2.51 14.26
N GLU A 49 -15.24 2.32 14.80
CA GLU A 49 -16.30 1.55 14.16
C GLU A 49 -17.30 2.46 13.45
N PHE A 50 -18.08 1.86 12.53
CA PHE A 50 -19.10 2.61 11.81
C PHE A 50 -20.27 2.95 12.73
N ASN A 51 -20.44 4.23 13.02
CA ASN A 51 -21.47 4.74 13.93
C ASN A 51 -22.60 5.43 13.13
N LEU A 52 -23.79 4.83 13.11
CA LEU A 52 -25.01 5.47 12.59
C LEU A 52 -25.74 6.18 13.73
N ARG A 53 -26.00 7.47 13.55
CA ARG A 53 -26.84 8.27 14.46
C ARG A 53 -28.01 8.88 13.69
N GLU A 54 -29.11 9.12 14.40
CA GLU A 54 -30.17 9.97 13.86
C GLU A 54 -29.64 11.39 13.68
N LEU A 55 -29.90 11.96 12.51
CA LEU A 55 -29.44 13.29 12.12
C LEU A 55 -30.65 14.16 11.89
N ASP A 56 -30.57 15.40 12.35
CA ASP A 56 -31.57 16.42 12.07
C ASP A 56 -31.62 16.71 10.55
N ALA A 57 -32.83 16.99 10.05
CA ALA A 57 -33.09 17.24 8.63
C ALA A 57 -32.26 18.43 8.11
N GLU A 58 -32.11 19.48 8.91
CA GLU A 58 -31.31 20.66 8.55
C GLU A 58 -29.83 20.32 8.35
N VAL A 59 -29.28 19.43 9.19
CA VAL A 59 -27.89 18.98 9.09
C VAL A 59 -27.69 18.15 7.82
N VAL A 60 -28.67 17.30 7.50
CA VAL A 60 -28.66 16.49 6.27
C VAL A 60 -28.68 17.37 5.02
N GLU A 61 -29.56 18.38 4.98
CA GLU A 61 -29.62 19.33 3.86
C GLU A 61 -28.33 20.12 3.71
N MET A 62 -27.77 20.65 4.81
CA MET A 62 -26.51 21.37 4.80
C MET A 62 -25.36 20.55 4.20
N TYR A 63 -25.21 19.27 4.57
CA TYR A 63 -24.14 18.42 4.01
C TYR A 63 -24.37 18.03 2.55
N LYS A 64 -25.63 17.87 2.12
CA LYS A 64 -25.96 17.67 0.70
C LYS A 64 -25.59 18.90 -0.14
N GLU A 65 -25.84 20.10 0.37
CA GLU A 65 -25.41 21.33 -0.31
C GLU A 65 -23.88 21.45 -0.40
N ILE A 66 -23.16 21.04 0.65
CA ILE A 66 -21.70 20.98 0.62
C ILE A 66 -21.20 20.01 -0.45
N GLY A 67 -21.85 18.85 -0.65
CA GLY A 67 -21.54 17.94 -1.75
C GLY A 67 -21.62 18.61 -3.12
N LYS A 68 -22.68 19.40 -3.36
CA LYS A 68 -22.85 20.18 -4.61
C LYS A 68 -21.75 21.24 -4.80
N VAL A 69 -21.20 21.78 -3.71
CA VAL A 69 -20.07 22.72 -3.77
C VAL A 69 -18.76 21.97 -4.09
N LEU A 70 -18.56 20.78 -3.53
CA LEU A 70 -17.35 19.96 -3.73
C LEU A 70 -17.25 19.39 -5.16
N SER A 71 -18.39 19.10 -5.80
CA SER A 71 -18.42 18.66 -7.21
C SER A 71 -17.92 19.73 -8.18
N LYS A 72 -18.19 21.02 -7.89
CA LYS A 72 -17.75 22.17 -8.70
C LYS A 72 -16.44 22.79 -8.21
N TYR A 73 -15.86 22.28 -7.13
CA TYR A 73 -14.67 22.86 -6.53
C TYR A 73 -13.46 22.81 -7.49
N ARG A 74 -12.64 23.85 -7.43
CA ARG A 74 -11.41 23.99 -8.22
C ARG A 74 -10.29 24.55 -7.35
N SER A 75 -10.56 25.65 -6.66
CA SER A 75 -9.61 26.36 -5.81
C SER A 75 -10.32 27.13 -4.71
N GLY A 76 -9.58 27.53 -3.67
CA GLY A 76 -10.09 28.37 -2.59
C GLY A 76 -10.24 27.63 -1.27
N LYS A 77 -10.92 28.25 -0.30
CA LYS A 77 -11.10 27.66 1.03
C LYS A 77 -12.20 26.62 1.01
N ILE A 78 -11.92 25.43 1.54
CA ILE A 78 -12.94 24.40 1.79
C ILE A 78 -13.94 24.91 2.85
N PRO A 79 -15.25 24.63 2.71
CA PRO A 79 -16.27 24.95 3.70
C PRO A 79 -15.89 24.53 5.13
N LYS A 80 -16.22 25.36 6.12
CA LYS A 80 -15.87 25.12 7.53
C LYS A 80 -16.54 23.86 8.08
N ALA A 81 -17.77 23.60 7.68
CA ALA A 81 -18.51 22.38 8.03
C ALA A 81 -17.80 21.10 7.53
N PHE A 82 -17.20 21.12 6.34
CA PHE A 82 -16.42 19.97 5.87
C PHE A 82 -15.13 19.76 6.70
N LYS A 83 -14.51 20.84 7.18
CA LYS A 83 -13.28 20.76 8.00
C LYS A 83 -13.47 20.11 9.37
N VAL A 84 -14.70 20.06 9.87
CA VAL A 84 -15.00 19.46 11.18
C VAL A 84 -15.33 17.97 11.11
N ILE A 85 -15.61 17.43 9.92
CA ILE A 85 -15.90 16.00 9.69
C ILE A 85 -14.88 15.06 10.36
N PRO A 86 -13.55 15.28 10.25
CA PRO A 86 -12.54 14.41 10.88
C PRO A 86 -12.67 14.24 12.40
N LYS A 87 -13.34 15.18 13.08
CA LYS A 87 -13.50 15.20 14.53
C LYS A 87 -14.82 14.56 14.99
N MET A 88 -15.71 14.23 14.06
CA MET A 88 -17.01 13.66 14.35
C MET A 88 -16.90 12.15 14.57
N VAL A 89 -17.72 11.63 15.48
CA VAL A 89 -17.77 10.18 15.76
C VAL A 89 -18.42 9.42 14.61
N ASN A 90 -19.46 10.01 13.99
CA ASN A 90 -20.19 9.48 12.84
C ASN A 90 -19.71 10.08 11.52
N TRP A 91 -18.40 10.32 11.38
CA TRP A 91 -17.81 10.98 10.21
C TRP A 91 -18.14 10.27 8.89
N GLU A 92 -18.24 8.93 8.87
CA GLU A 92 -18.56 8.15 7.66
C GLU A 92 -19.97 8.44 7.14
N GLN A 93 -20.94 8.49 8.05
CA GLN A 93 -22.33 8.84 7.71
C GLN A 93 -22.41 10.27 7.16
N ILE A 94 -21.72 11.22 7.80
CA ILE A 94 -21.68 12.61 7.34
C ILE A 94 -20.98 12.74 5.99
N LEU A 95 -19.88 12.00 5.79
CA LEU A 95 -19.14 12.00 4.54
C LEU A 95 -19.99 11.47 3.39
N TYR A 96 -20.77 10.42 3.64
CA TYR A 96 -21.69 9.86 2.65
C TYR A 96 -22.73 10.87 2.17
N LEU A 97 -23.25 11.73 3.06
CA LEU A 97 -24.20 12.78 2.68
C LEU A 97 -23.60 13.81 1.70
N THR A 98 -22.29 13.93 1.66
CA THR A 98 -21.59 14.87 0.75
C THR A 98 -21.31 14.28 -0.63
N ASP A 99 -21.79 13.07 -0.93
CA ASP A 99 -21.65 12.38 -2.22
C ASP A 99 -20.19 12.33 -2.73
N PRO A 100 -19.33 11.49 -2.12
CA PRO A 100 -17.89 11.46 -2.43
C PRO A 100 -17.55 11.12 -3.89
N ASP A 101 -18.42 10.36 -4.56
CA ASP A 101 -18.21 9.93 -5.94
C ASP A 101 -18.32 11.13 -6.90
N GLY A 102 -19.26 12.05 -6.62
CA GLY A 102 -19.48 13.28 -7.36
C GLY A 102 -18.42 14.39 -7.14
N TRP A 103 -17.43 14.19 -6.28
CA TRP A 103 -16.43 15.24 -6.00
C TRP A 103 -15.54 15.55 -7.20
N SER A 104 -15.11 16.81 -7.31
CA SER A 104 -14.02 17.17 -8.23
C SER A 104 -12.68 16.57 -7.80
N ALA A 105 -11.78 16.29 -8.74
CA ALA A 105 -10.42 15.82 -8.42
C ALA A 105 -9.66 16.77 -7.46
N ALA A 106 -9.89 18.08 -7.59
CA ALA A 106 -9.33 19.09 -6.69
C ALA A 106 -9.91 19.00 -5.27
N ALA A 107 -11.22 18.68 -5.14
CA ALA A 107 -11.84 18.44 -3.84
C ALA A 107 -11.28 17.18 -3.19
N VAL A 108 -11.12 16.09 -3.94
CA VAL A 108 -10.53 14.83 -3.44
C VAL A 108 -9.12 15.10 -2.89
N TYR A 109 -8.28 15.86 -3.59
CA TYR A 109 -6.97 16.25 -3.08
C TYR A 109 -7.02 16.96 -1.72
N GLN A 110 -7.87 17.99 -1.62
CA GLN A 110 -7.98 18.76 -0.40
C GLN A 110 -8.62 17.98 0.75
N ALA A 111 -9.59 17.12 0.44
CA ALA A 111 -10.20 16.18 1.37
C ALA A 111 -9.15 15.20 1.91
N THR A 112 -8.39 14.52 1.04
CA THR A 112 -7.32 13.60 1.45
C THR A 112 -6.27 14.30 2.29
N ARG A 113 -5.86 15.52 1.93
CA ARG A 113 -4.91 16.30 2.73
C ARG A 113 -5.47 16.61 4.13
N LEU A 114 -6.74 16.98 4.24
CA LEU A 114 -7.42 17.29 5.50
C LEU A 114 -7.57 16.03 6.38
N PHE A 115 -8.02 14.92 5.79
CA PHE A 115 -8.25 13.67 6.51
C PHE A 115 -6.93 13.05 6.97
N ALA A 116 -5.92 13.00 6.09
CA ALA A 116 -4.60 12.48 6.43
C ALA A 116 -3.90 13.26 7.56
N SER A 117 -4.23 14.55 7.77
CA SER A 117 -3.65 15.32 8.89
C SER A 117 -4.44 15.19 10.19
N ASN A 118 -5.76 15.05 10.14
CA ASN A 118 -6.61 15.18 11.33
C ASN A 118 -7.14 13.85 11.88
N MET A 119 -7.26 12.81 11.05
CA MET A 119 -7.82 11.52 11.48
C MET A 119 -6.74 10.59 12.06
N ASN A 120 -7.17 9.63 12.87
CA ASN A 120 -6.30 8.55 13.33
C ASN A 120 -5.97 7.57 12.16
N PRO A 121 -4.92 6.73 12.26
CA PRO A 121 -4.56 5.82 11.16
C PRO A 121 -5.64 4.81 10.77
N ARG A 122 -6.50 4.38 11.71
CA ARG A 122 -7.60 3.43 11.44
C ARG A 122 -8.71 4.08 10.62
N MET A 123 -9.14 5.28 10.99
CA MET A 123 -10.10 6.09 10.24
C MET A 123 -9.56 6.45 8.85
N CYS A 124 -8.27 6.83 8.75
CA CYS A 124 -7.65 7.10 7.45
C CYS A 124 -7.65 5.86 6.55
N GLN A 125 -7.37 4.68 7.11
CA GLN A 125 -7.43 3.42 6.35
C GLN A 125 -8.81 3.21 5.74
N ARG A 126 -9.89 3.44 6.52
CA ARG A 126 -11.27 3.32 6.05
C ARG A 126 -11.57 4.34 4.94
N PHE A 127 -11.20 5.61 5.14
CA PHE A 127 -11.36 6.64 4.11
C PHE A 127 -10.60 6.28 2.82
N TYR A 128 -9.38 5.76 2.93
CA TYR A 128 -8.60 5.37 1.76
C TYR A 128 -9.22 4.18 1.02
N ASN A 129 -9.69 3.17 1.74
CA ASN A 129 -10.29 1.98 1.14
C ASN A 129 -11.66 2.29 0.50
N LEU A 130 -12.51 3.08 1.17
CA LEU A 130 -13.90 3.28 0.78
C LEU A 130 -14.14 4.44 -0.17
N VAL A 131 -13.26 5.44 -0.20
CA VAL A 131 -13.45 6.66 -1.02
C VAL A 131 -12.29 6.87 -1.98
N LEU A 132 -11.06 6.91 -1.47
CA LEU A 132 -9.91 7.28 -2.30
C LEU A 132 -9.55 6.19 -3.32
N LEU A 133 -9.52 4.92 -2.90
CA LEU A 133 -9.11 3.81 -3.73
C LEU A 133 -10.06 3.59 -4.92
N PRO A 134 -11.39 3.47 -4.76
CA PRO A 134 -12.31 3.31 -5.88
C PRO A 134 -12.17 4.46 -6.88
N ARG A 135 -12.17 5.70 -6.38
CA ARG A 135 -12.03 6.90 -7.22
C ARG A 135 -10.74 6.94 -8.05
N LEU A 136 -9.64 6.42 -7.51
CA LEU A 136 -8.37 6.32 -8.25
C LEU A 136 -8.44 5.26 -9.35
N ARG A 137 -9.09 4.13 -9.08
CA ARG A 137 -9.25 3.05 -10.06
C ARG A 137 -10.16 3.48 -11.21
N ASP A 138 -11.25 4.17 -10.90
CA ASP A 138 -12.19 4.67 -11.91
C ASP A 138 -11.52 5.65 -12.89
N ASP A 139 -10.75 6.62 -12.38
CA ASP A 139 -10.03 7.60 -13.21
C ASP A 139 -8.96 6.93 -14.09
N ILE A 140 -8.27 5.92 -13.56
CA ILE A 140 -7.28 5.15 -14.33
C ILE A 140 -7.97 4.29 -15.38
N ASP A 141 -9.13 3.71 -15.09
CA ASP A 141 -9.83 2.87 -16.05
C ASP A 141 -10.44 3.69 -17.19
N GLU A 142 -11.02 4.84 -16.88
CA GLU A 142 -11.65 5.74 -17.85
C GLU A 142 -10.61 6.44 -18.74
N PHE A 143 -9.60 7.10 -18.14
CA PHE A 143 -8.66 7.95 -18.89
C PHE A 143 -7.32 7.27 -19.23
N LYS A 144 -7.08 6.05 -18.72
CA LYS A 144 -5.79 5.33 -18.81
C LYS A 144 -4.58 6.12 -18.27
N LYS A 145 -4.83 7.23 -17.59
CA LYS A 145 -3.87 8.15 -16.98
C LYS A 145 -4.51 8.71 -15.71
N LEU A 146 -3.71 8.92 -14.67
CA LEU A 146 -4.23 9.49 -13.44
C LEU A 146 -4.19 11.02 -13.47
N ASN A 147 -5.29 11.67 -13.08
CA ASN A 147 -5.37 13.10 -12.90
C ASN A 147 -4.30 13.63 -11.93
N PHE A 148 -3.74 14.81 -12.22
CA PHE A 148 -2.71 15.43 -11.39
C PHE A 148 -3.13 15.63 -9.92
N HIS A 149 -4.35 16.09 -9.65
CA HIS A 149 -4.81 16.30 -8.28
C HIS A 149 -4.99 14.97 -7.53
N LEU A 150 -5.46 13.93 -8.21
CA LEU A 150 -5.57 12.59 -7.64
C LEU A 150 -4.20 11.98 -7.34
N TYR A 151 -3.22 12.18 -8.22
CA TYR A 151 -1.84 11.80 -7.95
C TYR A 151 -1.27 12.54 -6.73
N GLN A 152 -1.53 13.85 -6.61
CA GLN A 152 -1.16 14.62 -5.42
C GLN A 152 -1.88 14.13 -4.16
N ALA A 153 -3.14 13.69 -4.28
CA ALA A 153 -3.91 13.12 -3.17
C ALA A 153 -3.24 11.84 -2.68
N LEU A 154 -2.81 10.97 -3.59
CA LEU A 154 -2.09 9.75 -3.27
C LEU A 154 -0.75 10.04 -2.57
N CYS A 155 0.01 11.02 -3.05
CA CYS A 155 1.22 11.50 -2.37
C CYS A 155 0.95 12.06 -0.96
N LYS A 156 -0.20 12.69 -0.73
CA LYS A 156 -0.60 13.16 0.61
C LYS A 156 -1.08 12.03 1.51
N ALA A 157 -1.73 11.01 0.96
CA ALA A 157 -2.14 9.84 1.72
C ALA A 157 -0.95 9.10 2.36
N MET A 158 0.21 9.11 1.69
CA MET A 158 1.48 8.55 2.19
C MET A 158 2.01 9.19 3.48
N TYR A 159 1.52 10.36 3.89
CA TYR A 159 1.91 10.98 5.17
C TYR A 159 1.47 10.12 6.38
N LYS A 160 0.55 9.17 6.18
CA LYS A 160 0.24 8.10 7.13
C LYS A 160 0.52 6.73 6.50
N PRO A 161 1.78 6.25 6.52
CA PRO A 161 2.18 5.03 5.82
C PRO A 161 1.37 3.78 6.23
N ALA A 162 1.10 3.62 7.53
CA ALA A 162 0.33 2.47 8.02
C ALA A 162 -1.10 2.42 7.44
N ALA A 163 -1.75 3.57 7.30
CA ALA A 163 -3.08 3.67 6.70
C ALA A 163 -3.02 3.47 5.19
N PHE A 164 -2.00 4.03 4.53
CA PHE A 164 -1.79 3.88 3.09
C PHE A 164 -1.61 2.43 2.68
N PHE A 165 -0.70 1.70 3.34
CA PHE A 165 -0.45 0.31 2.99
C PHE A 165 -1.69 -0.55 3.21
N LYS A 166 -2.36 -0.43 4.37
CA LYS A 166 -3.55 -1.23 4.69
C LYS A 166 -4.83 -0.80 3.94
N GLY A 167 -4.90 0.44 3.49
CA GLY A 167 -6.09 1.00 2.86
C GLY A 167 -6.02 1.04 1.33
N ILE A 168 -4.82 0.99 0.74
CA ILE A 168 -4.60 1.14 -0.70
C ILE A 168 -3.82 -0.05 -1.25
N ILE A 169 -2.56 -0.23 -0.84
CA ILE A 169 -1.66 -1.22 -1.48
C ILE A 169 -2.09 -2.66 -1.19
N LEU A 170 -2.30 -3.03 0.07
CA LEU A 170 -2.66 -4.40 0.42
C LEU A 170 -4.03 -4.81 -0.18
N PRO A 171 -5.09 -3.97 -0.10
CA PRO A 171 -6.34 -4.28 -0.80
C PRO A 171 -6.18 -4.42 -2.31
N LEU A 172 -5.32 -3.62 -2.96
CA LEU A 172 -5.02 -3.78 -4.39
C LEU A 172 -4.36 -5.13 -4.69
N CYS A 173 -3.37 -5.52 -3.88
CA CYS A 173 -2.69 -6.81 -4.00
C CYS A 173 -3.63 -7.99 -3.75
N GLU A 174 -4.49 -7.91 -2.72
CA GLU A 174 -5.43 -8.95 -2.31
C GLU A 174 -6.58 -9.11 -3.30
N SER A 175 -7.00 -8.02 -3.94
CA SER A 175 -8.15 -8.05 -4.86
C SER A 175 -7.91 -8.84 -6.15
N GLY A 176 -6.66 -9.13 -6.51
CA GLY A 176 -6.31 -9.83 -7.76
C GLY A 176 -6.58 -9.07 -9.07
N THR A 177 -7.42 -8.03 -9.02
CA THR A 177 -7.89 -7.23 -10.17
C THR A 177 -7.00 -6.03 -10.51
N CYS A 178 -5.82 -5.93 -9.87
CA CYS A 178 -4.89 -4.83 -10.08
C CYS A 178 -4.17 -4.98 -11.42
N THR A 179 -4.35 -3.99 -12.30
CA THR A 179 -3.70 -3.93 -13.61
C THR A 179 -2.27 -3.40 -13.49
N LEU A 180 -1.43 -3.67 -14.50
CA LEU A 180 -0.05 -3.16 -14.52
C LEU A 180 0.00 -1.62 -14.56
N ARG A 181 -0.95 -0.98 -15.24
CA ARG A 181 -1.00 0.48 -15.32
C ARG A 181 -1.27 1.09 -13.96
N GLU A 182 -2.24 0.54 -13.21
CA GLU A 182 -2.45 0.89 -11.81
C GLU A 182 -1.16 0.66 -11.02
N ALA A 183 -0.58 -0.54 -11.08
CA ALA A 183 0.62 -0.89 -10.32
C ALA A 183 1.80 0.07 -10.58
N VAL A 184 2.05 0.47 -11.83
CA VAL A 184 3.09 1.44 -12.20
C VAL A 184 2.81 2.82 -11.62
N ILE A 185 1.56 3.28 -11.64
CA ILE A 185 1.17 4.59 -11.08
C ILE A 185 1.35 4.60 -9.56
N PHE A 186 0.80 3.60 -8.86
CA PHE A 186 0.90 3.50 -7.41
C PHE A 186 2.35 3.28 -6.93
N SER A 187 3.13 2.43 -7.63
CA SER A 187 4.55 2.22 -7.32
C SER A 187 5.41 3.47 -7.54
N SER A 188 5.06 4.32 -8.51
CA SER A 188 5.76 5.59 -8.70
C SER A 188 5.66 6.51 -7.48
N VAL A 189 4.54 6.46 -6.74
CA VAL A 189 4.37 7.22 -5.50
C VAL A 189 5.20 6.61 -4.37
N LEU A 190 5.23 5.29 -4.26
CA LEU A 190 6.11 4.58 -3.31
C LEU A 190 7.57 4.96 -3.54
N ALA A 191 8.01 5.02 -4.81
CA ALA A 191 9.37 5.39 -5.18
C ALA A 191 9.70 6.87 -4.88
N LYS A 192 8.74 7.79 -5.01
CA LYS A 192 8.96 9.23 -4.78
C LYS A 192 8.92 9.64 -3.30
N VAL A 193 8.00 9.09 -2.51
CA VAL A 193 7.78 9.52 -1.13
C VAL A 193 8.74 8.79 -0.18
N SER A 194 9.24 9.48 0.85
CA SER A 194 10.04 8.84 1.89
C SER A 194 9.15 8.05 2.84
N ILE A 195 9.53 6.79 3.13
CA ILE A 195 8.72 5.85 3.91
C ILE A 195 9.57 5.39 5.11
N PRO A 196 9.02 5.40 6.34
CA PRO A 196 9.69 4.80 7.48
C PRO A 196 9.93 3.30 7.30
N ILE A 197 11.13 2.84 7.63
CA ILE A 197 11.60 1.45 7.40
C ILE A 197 10.64 0.42 7.98
N PHE A 198 10.15 0.62 9.22
CA PHE A 198 9.26 -0.34 9.89
C PHE A 198 7.95 -0.57 9.11
N HIS A 199 7.37 0.50 8.54
CA HIS A 199 6.16 0.38 7.74
C HIS A 199 6.42 -0.27 6.39
N ALA A 200 7.56 0.04 5.75
CA ALA A 200 7.96 -0.60 4.50
C ALA A 200 8.24 -2.10 4.71
N ALA A 201 8.95 -2.47 5.77
CA ALA A 201 9.25 -3.85 6.15
C ALA A 201 7.97 -4.66 6.40
N ALA A 202 7.03 -4.11 7.17
CA ALA A 202 5.73 -4.75 7.41
C ALA A 202 4.91 -4.90 6.12
N ALA A 203 4.96 -3.91 5.23
CA ALA A 203 4.28 -3.96 3.94
C ALA A 203 4.90 -4.99 3.00
N MET A 204 6.24 -5.07 2.91
CA MET A 204 6.95 -6.07 2.11
C MET A 204 6.66 -7.48 2.61
N LEU A 205 6.71 -7.68 3.93
CA LEU A 205 6.38 -8.96 4.54
C LEU A 205 4.96 -9.36 4.17
N LYS A 206 3.98 -8.48 4.42
CA LYS A 206 2.59 -8.75 4.06
C LYS A 206 2.38 -8.95 2.56
N ALA A 207 3.03 -8.17 1.70
CA ALA A 207 2.94 -8.35 0.26
C ALA A 207 3.52 -9.69 -0.19
N SER A 208 4.60 -10.15 0.45
CA SER A 208 5.19 -11.48 0.18
C SER A 208 4.27 -12.61 0.65
N TYR A 209 3.60 -12.45 1.80
CA TYR A 209 2.56 -13.36 2.30
C TYR A 209 1.27 -13.31 1.45
N ILE A 210 0.84 -12.15 0.96
CA ILE A 210 -0.34 -12.04 0.09
C ILE A 210 -0.05 -12.65 -1.27
N ALA A 211 1.20 -12.58 -1.71
CA ALA A 211 1.68 -13.31 -2.86
C ALA A 211 1.93 -14.81 -2.55
N GLU A 212 1.50 -15.32 -1.39
CA GLU A 212 1.16 -16.73 -1.21
C GLU A 212 -0.15 -17.11 -1.90
N MET A 213 -0.98 -16.12 -2.25
CA MET A 213 -2.06 -16.30 -3.21
C MET A 213 -1.48 -16.25 -4.63
N GLU A 214 -2.29 -16.64 -5.63
CA GLU A 214 -1.87 -16.76 -7.03
C GLU A 214 -0.97 -15.61 -7.50
N TYR A 215 0.14 -15.95 -8.15
CA TYR A 215 1.11 -14.97 -8.63
C TYR A 215 0.44 -13.95 -9.57
N ASN A 216 0.47 -12.68 -9.18
CA ASN A 216 0.05 -11.54 -10.00
C ASN A 216 1.26 -10.62 -10.28
N GLY A 217 1.51 -10.32 -11.56
CA GLY A 217 2.61 -9.46 -11.99
C GLY A 217 2.60 -8.05 -11.37
N ALA A 218 1.43 -7.53 -10.98
CA ALA A 218 1.30 -6.26 -10.27
C ALA A 218 2.01 -6.25 -8.90
N ASN A 219 2.01 -7.39 -8.19
CA ASN A 219 2.65 -7.51 -6.88
C ASN A 219 4.17 -7.39 -6.98
N SER A 220 4.78 -7.95 -8.03
CA SER A 220 6.23 -7.81 -8.27
C SER A 220 6.64 -6.36 -8.51
N VAL A 221 5.78 -5.53 -9.12
CA VAL A 221 6.05 -4.10 -9.34
C VAL A 221 6.12 -3.35 -8.01
N PHE A 222 5.18 -3.61 -7.09
CA PHE A 222 5.19 -3.00 -5.76
C PHE A 222 6.39 -3.46 -4.93
N LEU A 223 6.66 -4.77 -4.91
CA LEU A 223 7.77 -5.34 -4.17
C LEU A 223 9.10 -4.76 -4.63
N ARG A 224 9.32 -4.70 -5.96
CA ARG A 224 10.50 -4.08 -6.56
C ARG A 224 10.64 -2.61 -6.16
N ALA A 225 9.58 -1.83 -6.25
CA ALA A 225 9.62 -0.40 -5.89
C ALA A 225 10.01 -0.16 -4.42
N LEU A 226 9.64 -1.08 -3.53
CA LEU A 226 10.04 -1.04 -2.12
C LEU A 226 11.50 -1.51 -1.93
N ILE A 227 11.96 -2.54 -2.66
CA ILE A 227 13.36 -3.02 -2.60
C ILE A 227 14.33 -1.96 -3.12
N ASP A 228 13.96 -1.24 -4.18
CA ASP A 228 14.77 -0.17 -4.76
C ASP A 228 14.97 1.03 -3.82
N LYS A 229 14.21 1.11 -2.71
CA LYS A 229 14.47 2.07 -1.62
C LYS A 229 15.71 1.74 -0.78
N LYS A 230 16.26 0.53 -0.89
CA LYS A 230 17.50 0.10 -0.22
C LYS A 230 17.44 0.25 1.30
N PHE A 231 16.31 -0.13 1.90
CA PHE A 231 16.19 -0.15 3.35
C PHE A 231 17.04 -1.29 3.94
N ALA A 232 17.59 -1.07 5.13
CA ALA A 232 18.13 -2.15 5.96
C ALA A 232 16.95 -2.94 6.53
N LEU A 233 16.67 -4.11 5.93
CA LEU A 233 15.52 -4.94 6.30
C LEU A 233 15.87 -5.91 7.43
N PRO A 234 14.91 -6.23 8.32
CA PRO A 234 15.07 -7.35 9.24
C PRO A 234 15.19 -8.67 8.47
N TYR A 235 16.04 -9.60 8.94
CA TYR A 235 16.25 -10.91 8.29
C TYR A 235 14.95 -11.66 8.01
N LYS A 236 13.99 -11.63 8.93
CA LYS A 236 12.65 -12.24 8.72
C LYS A 236 11.94 -11.77 7.45
N VAL A 237 12.13 -10.51 7.05
CA VAL A 237 11.52 -9.95 5.84
C VAL A 237 12.26 -10.45 4.61
N ILE A 238 13.60 -10.53 4.67
CA ILE A 238 14.42 -11.09 3.60
C ILE A 238 14.07 -12.56 3.38
N ASP A 239 13.96 -13.34 4.46
CA ASP A 239 13.56 -14.75 4.42
C ASP A 239 12.19 -14.93 3.77
N ALA A 240 11.21 -14.08 4.10
CA ALA A 240 9.88 -14.09 3.50
C ALA A 240 9.91 -13.76 2.01
N ILE A 241 10.72 -12.78 1.59
CA ILE A 241 10.89 -12.41 0.18
C ILE A 241 11.52 -13.56 -0.60
N VAL A 242 12.59 -14.17 -0.08
CA VAL A 242 13.26 -15.31 -0.73
C VAL A 242 12.31 -16.50 -0.82
N SER A 243 11.58 -16.81 0.26
CA SER A 243 10.57 -17.87 0.27
C SER A 243 9.49 -17.64 -0.79
N HIS A 244 9.05 -16.40 -0.98
CA HIS A 244 8.09 -16.05 -2.03
C HIS A 244 8.61 -16.41 -3.45
N PHE A 245 9.88 -16.13 -3.75
CA PHE A 245 10.47 -16.48 -5.05
C PHE A 245 10.71 -17.99 -5.23
N LEU A 246 11.10 -18.69 -4.16
CA LEU A 246 11.36 -20.13 -4.21
C LEU A 246 10.09 -20.97 -4.31
N ARG A 247 8.94 -20.43 -3.90
CA ARG A 247 7.69 -21.18 -3.89
C ARG A 247 7.25 -21.67 -5.26
N GLY A 248 7.28 -20.82 -6.29
CA GLY A 248 6.92 -21.25 -7.65
C GLY A 248 7.80 -22.40 -8.17
N TYR A 249 9.06 -22.43 -7.75
CA TYR A 249 9.95 -23.56 -8.02
C TYR A 249 9.60 -24.81 -7.21
N LEU A 250 9.25 -24.67 -5.93
CA LEU A 250 8.86 -25.79 -5.07
C LEU A 250 7.52 -26.42 -5.48
N GLU A 251 6.60 -25.63 -6.05
CA GLU A 251 5.29 -26.08 -6.53
C GLU A 251 5.32 -26.62 -7.96
N ASN A 252 6.49 -26.70 -8.61
CA ASN A 252 6.67 -27.05 -10.02
C ASN A 252 5.75 -26.22 -10.94
N ASP A 253 5.71 -24.91 -10.71
CA ASP A 253 4.96 -24.00 -11.56
C ASP A 253 5.62 -23.96 -12.95
N GLU A 254 4.99 -24.63 -13.92
CA GLU A 254 5.44 -24.72 -15.31
C GLU A 254 5.19 -23.42 -16.10
N ARG A 255 4.61 -22.38 -15.47
CA ARG A 255 4.38 -21.09 -16.13
C ARG A 255 5.70 -20.37 -16.38
N ASP A 256 5.85 -19.81 -17.57
CA ASP A 256 6.97 -18.92 -17.90
C ASP A 256 6.84 -17.63 -17.09
N MET A 257 7.81 -17.37 -16.20
CA MET A 257 7.75 -16.19 -15.35
C MET A 257 8.05 -14.91 -16.15
N PRO A 258 7.29 -13.82 -15.91
CA PRO A 258 7.45 -12.60 -16.69
C PRO A 258 8.76 -11.88 -16.37
N VAL A 259 9.22 -11.04 -17.29
CA VAL A 259 10.46 -10.25 -17.13
C VAL A 259 10.46 -9.42 -15.83
N LEU A 260 9.31 -8.90 -15.41
CA LEU A 260 9.17 -8.13 -14.17
C LEU A 260 9.52 -8.96 -12.92
N TRP A 261 9.24 -10.26 -12.92
CA TRP A 261 9.60 -11.17 -11.86
C TRP A 261 11.12 -11.32 -11.75
N HIS A 262 11.79 -11.60 -12.89
CA HIS A 262 13.24 -11.69 -12.95
C HIS A 262 13.94 -10.39 -12.54
N GLN A 263 13.39 -9.24 -12.96
CA GLN A 263 13.90 -7.92 -12.54
C GLN A 263 13.74 -7.69 -11.04
N CYS A 264 12.64 -8.13 -10.44
CA CYS A 264 12.44 -8.03 -8.99
C CYS A 264 13.43 -8.93 -8.24
N LEU A 265 13.65 -10.18 -8.69
CA LEU A 265 14.63 -11.09 -8.11
C LEU A 265 16.06 -10.55 -8.22
N LEU A 266 16.42 -9.99 -9.37
CA LEU A 266 17.70 -9.31 -9.55
C LEU A 266 17.87 -8.15 -8.56
N ALA A 267 16.84 -7.33 -8.35
CA ALA A 267 16.89 -6.24 -7.39
C ALA A 267 17.15 -6.75 -5.95
N VAL A 268 16.52 -7.87 -5.56
CA VAL A 268 16.80 -8.52 -4.26
C VAL A 268 18.28 -8.92 -4.16
N CYS A 269 18.80 -9.63 -5.17
CA CYS A 269 20.18 -10.10 -5.16
C CYS A 269 21.19 -8.94 -5.16
N GLN A 270 20.95 -7.88 -5.93
CA GLN A 270 21.83 -6.70 -5.96
C GLN A 270 21.89 -5.95 -4.63
N ARG A 271 20.80 -5.91 -3.86
CA ARG A 271 20.70 -5.12 -2.63
C ARG A 271 21.02 -5.93 -1.38
N TYR A 272 20.56 -7.17 -1.32
CA TYR A 272 20.58 -7.99 -0.11
C TYR A 272 21.54 -9.19 -0.19
N LYS A 273 22.43 -9.28 -1.20
CA LYS A 273 23.40 -10.39 -1.34
C LYS A 273 24.25 -10.70 -0.10
N ASN A 274 24.52 -9.69 0.74
CA ASN A 274 25.31 -9.87 1.96
C ASN A 274 24.48 -10.41 3.13
N ASP A 275 23.16 -10.23 3.07
CA ASP A 275 22.22 -10.62 4.12
C ASP A 275 21.59 -12.00 3.84
N LEU A 276 21.87 -12.61 2.67
CA LEU A 276 21.40 -13.94 2.28
C LEU A 276 22.28 -15.05 2.85
N SER A 277 21.64 -16.10 3.39
CA SER A 277 22.33 -17.31 3.84
C SER A 277 22.89 -18.12 2.65
N ARG A 278 23.86 -19.00 2.92
CA ARG A 278 24.43 -19.86 1.86
C ARG A 278 23.36 -20.77 1.24
N GLU A 279 22.45 -21.28 2.05
CA GLU A 279 21.33 -22.13 1.61
C GLU A 279 20.35 -21.36 0.71
N GLN A 280 20.04 -20.11 1.07
CA GLN A 280 19.21 -19.23 0.24
C GLN A 280 19.89 -18.92 -1.08
N LYS A 281 21.21 -18.65 -1.07
CA LYS A 281 21.97 -18.42 -2.31
C LYS A 281 21.98 -19.65 -3.22
N SER A 282 22.19 -20.85 -2.69
CA SER A 282 22.12 -22.08 -3.48
C SER A 282 20.72 -22.31 -4.05
N ALA A 283 19.68 -22.09 -3.24
CA ALA A 283 18.30 -22.25 -3.69
C ALA A 283 17.93 -21.26 -4.81
N ILE A 284 18.38 -20.01 -4.73
CA ILE A 284 18.19 -19.03 -5.81
C ILE A 284 18.99 -19.43 -7.06
N MET A 285 20.18 -20.02 -6.90
CA MET A 285 20.98 -20.52 -8.02
C MET A 285 20.32 -21.69 -8.75
N ASP A 286 19.59 -22.54 -8.04
CA ASP A 286 18.77 -23.61 -8.64
C ASP A 286 17.52 -23.05 -9.30
N LEU A 287 16.86 -22.08 -8.66
CA LEU A 287 15.71 -21.36 -9.22
C LEU A 287 16.01 -20.73 -10.58
N ILE A 288 17.14 -20.02 -10.74
CA ILE A 288 17.49 -19.39 -12.03
C ILE A 288 17.92 -20.37 -13.12
N ARG A 289 18.21 -21.64 -12.76
CA ARG A 289 18.44 -22.73 -13.72
C ARG A 289 17.13 -23.31 -14.23
N TYR A 290 16.15 -23.43 -13.34
CA TYR A 290 14.80 -23.88 -13.69
C TYR A 290 14.05 -22.81 -14.49
N GLN A 291 13.95 -21.59 -13.96
CA GLN A 291 13.31 -20.44 -14.60
C GLN A 291 14.40 -19.49 -15.13
N SER A 292 14.83 -19.73 -16.36
CA SER A 292 15.97 -19.04 -16.96
C SER A 292 15.55 -17.89 -17.88
N HIS A 293 16.13 -16.70 -17.67
CA HIS A 293 15.99 -15.56 -18.56
C HIS A 293 17.35 -15.21 -19.18
N TYR A 294 17.40 -15.15 -20.51
CA TYR A 294 18.63 -15.01 -21.31
C TYR A 294 19.54 -13.84 -20.90
N LEU A 295 18.99 -12.66 -20.55
CA LEU A 295 19.79 -11.50 -20.09
C LEU A 295 19.94 -11.36 -18.57
N ILE A 296 18.97 -11.84 -17.79
CA ILE A 296 18.85 -11.45 -16.37
C ILE A 296 19.42 -12.53 -15.46
N SER A 297 19.19 -13.81 -15.77
CA SER A 297 19.75 -14.91 -14.98
C SER A 297 21.28 -14.90 -14.90
N PRO A 298 22.04 -14.56 -15.96
CA PRO A 298 23.50 -14.39 -15.86
C PRO A 298 23.91 -13.27 -14.90
N GLU A 299 23.17 -12.16 -14.88
CA GLU A 299 23.42 -11.04 -13.97
C GLU A 299 23.13 -11.43 -12.51
N ILE A 300 22.05 -12.17 -12.26
CA ILE A 300 21.73 -12.71 -10.92
C ILE A 300 22.87 -13.62 -10.44
N ARG A 301 23.32 -14.55 -11.30
CA ARG A 301 24.44 -15.44 -10.99
C ARG A 301 25.69 -14.65 -10.62
N ARG A 302 26.06 -13.65 -11.44
CA ARG A 302 27.21 -12.78 -11.18
C ARG A 302 27.11 -12.08 -9.84
N GLU A 303 25.94 -11.54 -9.49
CA GLU A 303 25.75 -10.86 -8.20
C GLU A 303 25.87 -11.80 -7.00
N LEU A 304 25.37 -13.04 -7.11
CA LEU A 304 25.45 -14.03 -6.03
C LEU A 304 26.87 -14.61 -5.86
N GLU A 305 27.60 -14.78 -6.96
CA GLU A 305 29.00 -15.24 -6.98
C GLU A 305 30.00 -14.13 -6.61
N SER A 306 29.60 -12.86 -6.77
CA SER A 306 30.38 -11.70 -6.33
C SER A 306 30.45 -11.64 -4.80
N ASN A 307 31.30 -12.48 -4.22
CA ASN A 307 31.61 -12.47 -2.79
C ASN A 307 32.26 -11.13 -2.43
N VAL A 308 31.52 -10.25 -1.74
CA VAL A 308 32.17 -9.43 -0.73
C VAL A 308 32.27 -10.32 0.50
N SER A 309 33.37 -11.05 0.60
CA SER A 309 33.82 -11.64 1.86
C SER A 309 33.68 -10.59 2.96
N ALA A 310 33.23 -10.99 4.14
CA ALA A 310 33.18 -10.15 5.34
C ALA A 310 34.58 -9.72 5.85
N GLU A 311 35.53 -9.45 4.95
CA GLU A 311 36.92 -9.06 5.21
C GLU A 311 37.15 -7.54 5.06
N ASN A 312 36.17 -6.78 4.56
CA ASN A 312 36.25 -5.31 4.45
C ASN A 312 35.31 -4.58 5.42
N VAL A 313 35.12 -5.13 6.63
CA VAL A 313 34.69 -4.32 7.77
C VAL A 313 35.97 -3.72 8.35
N PRO A 314 36.23 -2.40 8.23
CA PRO A 314 37.30 -1.80 9.03
C PRO A 314 37.01 -2.14 10.50
N PRO A 315 38.00 -2.59 11.28
CA PRO A 315 37.77 -2.99 12.66
C PRO A 315 37.07 -1.83 13.36
N ILE A 316 35.93 -2.13 13.98
CA ILE A 316 35.23 -1.20 14.86
C ILE A 316 36.30 -0.67 15.80
N MET A 317 36.72 0.59 15.62
CA MET A 317 37.57 1.25 16.59
C MET A 317 36.78 1.21 17.88
N LYS A 318 37.22 0.38 18.82
CA LYS A 318 36.81 0.48 20.21
C LYS A 318 37.18 1.89 20.64
N ILE A 319 36.20 2.79 20.62
CA ILE A 319 36.32 4.06 21.31
C ILE A 319 36.28 3.66 22.79
N ASP A 320 37.46 3.58 23.41
CA ASP A 320 37.57 3.51 24.86
C ASP A 320 36.92 4.80 25.39
N ILE A 321 35.68 4.66 25.86
CA ILE A 321 35.08 5.68 26.70
C ILE A 321 35.86 5.61 28.01
N GLN A 322 36.87 6.47 28.16
CA GLN A 322 37.48 6.72 29.45
C GLN A 322 36.39 7.25 30.38
N THR A 323 35.79 6.37 31.17
CA THR A 323 34.99 6.73 32.33
C THR A 323 35.87 7.60 33.22
N ARG A 324 35.53 8.89 33.31
CA ARG A 324 36.14 9.80 34.29
C ARG A 324 36.04 9.15 35.66
N LYS A 325 37.17 9.14 36.39
CA LYS A 325 37.22 8.72 37.79
C LYS A 325 36.12 9.46 38.55
N ASN A 326 35.37 8.71 39.36
CA ASN A 326 34.45 9.23 40.35
C ASN A 326 35.16 10.32 41.17
N ASP A 327 34.74 11.57 41.00
CA ASP A 327 34.97 12.59 42.01
C ASP A 327 34.08 12.22 43.20
N SER A 328 34.72 11.73 44.25
CA SER A 328 34.15 11.69 45.59
C SER A 328 33.92 13.12 46.05
N MET A 329 32.66 13.53 46.16
CA MET A 329 32.30 14.60 47.07
C MET A 329 31.43 14.01 48.17
N GLU A 330 32.06 13.83 49.33
CA GLU A 330 31.41 13.89 50.63
C GLU A 330 30.78 15.28 50.77
N PHE A 331 29.46 15.33 50.96
CA PHE A 331 28.74 15.88 52.12
C PHE A 331 27.25 16.01 51.81
#